data_AF-K9PS42-F1
#
_entry.id   AF-K9PS42-F1
#
_cell.length_a   1.000
_cell.length_b   1.000
_cell.length_c   1.000
_cell.angle_alpha   90.00
_cell.angle_beta   90.00
_cell.angle_gamma   90.00
#
_symmetry.space_group_name_H-M   'P 1'
#
loop_
_entity.id
_entity.type
_entity.pdbx_description
1 polymer ?
#
loop_
_entity_poly.entity_id
_entity_poly.type
_entity_poly.pdbx_seq_one_letter_code
_entity_poly.pdbx_strand_id
1 'polypeptide(L)'
;MPRSVSYHEGIIQHLKDPLEAASYIEVVLEEGNSKMLGKALKNVIEAQGGMEQLPEQVKQCYEQLDLMLSQQGEVEFSCLSQLLDALGLQLAVTVKSV
;
A
#
# COMPACT_ATOMS: atom_id res chain seq x y z
N MET A 1 -33.58 6.13 -3.52
CA MET A 1 -32.35 6.76 -4.06
C MET A 1 -31.17 5.91 -3.61
N PRO A 2 -30.27 5.44 -4.48
CA PRO A 2 -29.09 4.74 -3.99
C PRO A 2 -28.23 5.76 -3.22
N ARG A 3 -27.77 5.38 -2.03
CA ARG A 3 -26.79 6.18 -1.30
C ARG A 3 -25.54 6.25 -2.16
N SER A 4 -24.99 7.44 -2.35
CA SER A 4 -23.64 7.60 -2.88
C SER A 4 -22.71 6.70 -2.08
N VAL A 5 -22.08 5.73 -2.74
CA VAL A 5 -21.03 4.91 -2.14
C VAL A 5 -19.98 5.87 -1.60
N SER A 6 -19.52 5.68 -0.37
CA SER A 6 -18.44 6.51 0.17
C SER A 6 -17.25 6.41 -0.78
N TYR A 7 -16.59 7.53 -1.08
CA TYR A 7 -15.39 7.54 -1.94
C TYR A 7 -14.35 6.51 -1.48
N HIS A 8 -14.19 6.35 -0.15
CA HIS A 8 -13.32 5.34 0.45
C HIS A 8 -13.78 3.91 0.16
N GLU A 9 -15.07 3.61 0.33
CA GLU A 9 -15.62 2.28 0.02
C GLU A 9 -15.40 1.92 -1.46
N GLY A 10 -15.55 2.89 -2.37
CA GLY A 10 -15.25 2.71 -3.78
C GLY A 10 -13.80 2.27 -3.98
N ILE A 11 -12.84 3.04 -3.46
CA ILE A 11 -11.41 2.71 -3.52
C ILE A 11 -11.14 1.29 -2.99
N ILE A 12 -11.65 0.96 -1.80
CA ILE A 12 -11.41 -0.34 -1.18
C ILE A 12 -11.96 -1.50 -2.02
N GLN A 13 -13.09 -1.31 -2.74
CA GLN A 13 -13.58 -2.35 -3.65
C GLN A 13 -12.67 -2.53 -4.87
N HIS A 14 -12.13 -1.45 -5.44
CA HIS A 14 -11.21 -1.52 -6.57
C HIS A 14 -9.89 -2.20 -6.19
N LEU A 15 -9.31 -1.84 -5.04
CA LEU A 15 -8.02 -2.36 -4.58
C LEU A 15 -8.01 -3.84 -4.17
N LYS A 16 -9.16 -4.52 -4.24
CA LYS A 16 -9.21 -5.99 -4.13
C LYS A 16 -8.58 -6.67 -5.34
N ASP A 17 -8.62 -6.02 -6.50
CA ASP A 17 -7.87 -6.49 -7.67
C ASP A 17 -6.38 -6.20 -7.46
N PRO A 18 -5.50 -7.22 -7.47
CA PRO A 18 -4.07 -7.03 -7.27
C PRO A 18 -3.42 -6.13 -8.33
N LEU A 19 -3.98 -6.05 -9.56
CA LEU A 19 -3.48 -5.14 -10.59
C LEU A 19 -3.78 -3.67 -10.24
N GLU A 20 -4.98 -3.40 -9.75
CA GLU A 20 -5.37 -2.06 -9.27
C GLU A 20 -4.57 -1.67 -8.03
N ALA A 21 -4.34 -2.61 -7.11
CA ALA A 21 -3.50 -2.39 -5.93
C ALA A 21 -2.04 -2.05 -6.30
N ALA A 22 -1.45 -2.82 -7.22
CA ALA A 22 -0.10 -2.57 -7.71
C ALA A 22 0.00 -1.20 -8.40
N SER A 23 -0.91 -0.90 -9.33
CA SER A 23 -0.95 0.38 -10.04
C SER A 23 -1.14 1.56 -9.09
N TYR A 24 -1.98 1.41 -8.08
CA TYR A 24 -2.20 2.46 -7.09
C TYR A 24 -0.93 2.79 -6.28
N ILE A 25 -0.16 1.78 -5.87
CA ILE A 25 1.12 1.99 -5.17
C ILE A 25 2.17 2.57 -6.13
N GLU A 26 2.24 2.08 -7.37
CA GLU A 26 3.18 2.55 -8.39
C GLU A 26 3.02 4.05 -8.67
N VAL A 27 1.79 4.50 -8.94
CA VAL A 27 1.50 5.93 -9.17
C VAL A 27 1.97 6.80 -8.01
N VAL A 28 1.77 6.34 -6.78
CA VAL A 28 2.16 7.09 -5.59
C VAL A 28 3.69 7.12 -5.40
N LEU A 29 4.39 6.05 -5.79
CA LEU A 29 5.85 6.02 -5.81
C LEU A 29 6.43 6.94 -6.89
N GLU A 30 5.82 7.00 -8.07
CA GLU A 30 6.23 7.90 -9.16
C GLU A 30 6.08 9.38 -8.80
N GLU A 31 5.02 9.75 -8.07
CA GLU A 31 4.82 11.10 -7.57
C GLU A 31 5.79 11.49 -6.44
N GLY A 32 6.50 10.52 -5.84
CA GLY A 32 7.50 10.75 -4.80
C GLY A 32 6.92 11.28 -3.49
N ASN A 33 5.63 11.04 -3.22
CA ASN A 33 4.93 11.58 -2.06
C ASN A 33 4.84 10.55 -0.93
N SER A 34 5.78 10.63 0.02
CA SER A 34 5.87 9.72 1.17
C SER A 34 4.60 9.65 2.03
N LYS A 35 3.89 10.77 2.20
CA LYS A 35 2.62 10.79 2.96
C LYS A 35 1.51 10.04 2.22
N MET A 36 1.47 10.17 0.89
CA MET A 36 0.52 9.42 0.07
C MET A 36 0.85 7.93 0.07
N LEU A 37 2.14 7.56 0.13
CA LEU A 37 2.56 6.16 0.17
C LEU A 37 1.99 5.43 1.39
N GLY A 38 2.06 6.03 2.59
CA GLY A 38 1.50 5.42 3.80
C GLY A 38 -0.01 5.21 3.68
N LYS A 39 -0.72 6.19 3.11
CA LYS A 39 -2.16 6.06 2.84
C LYS A 39 -2.45 4.96 1.82
N ALA A 40 -1.65 4.85 0.77
CA ALA A 40 -1.83 3.84 -0.26
C ALA A 40 -1.63 2.43 0.28
N LEU A 41 -0.53 2.21 1.03
CA LEU A 41 -0.25 0.93 1.69
C LEU A 41 -1.38 0.54 2.64
N LYS A 42 -1.87 1.48 3.47
CA LYS A 42 -2.99 1.24 4.37
C LYS A 42 -4.28 0.84 3.65
N ASN A 43 -4.62 1.54 2.57
CA ASN A 43 -5.81 1.22 1.77
C ASN A 43 -5.70 -0.16 1.12
N VAL A 44 -4.52 -0.54 0.62
CA VAL A 44 -4.30 -1.87 0.03
C VAL A 44 -4.40 -2.95 1.11
N ILE A 45 -3.80 -2.76 2.28
CA ILE A 45 -3.94 -3.69 3.42
C ILE A 45 -5.41 -3.87 3.78
N GLU A 46 -6.17 -2.78 3.91
CA GLU A 46 -7.61 -2.83 4.20
C GLU A 46 -8.38 -3.60 3.12
N ALA A 47 -8.11 -3.34 1.85
CA ALA A 47 -8.75 -4.03 0.73
C ALA A 47 -8.44 -5.53 0.67
N GLN A 48 -7.24 -5.93 1.09
CA GLN A 48 -6.78 -7.32 1.11
C GLN A 48 -7.17 -8.09 2.38
N GLY A 49 -8.16 -7.60 3.13
CA GLY A 49 -8.70 -8.27 4.32
C GLY A 49 -8.14 -7.77 5.65
N GLY A 50 -7.33 -6.71 5.61
CA GLY A 50 -6.83 -6.02 6.78
C GLY A 50 -5.56 -6.61 7.39
N MET A 51 -5.06 -5.95 8.43
CA MET A 51 -3.83 -6.32 9.13
C MET A 51 -3.87 -7.75 9.69
N GLU A 52 -5.06 -8.27 10.02
CA GLU A 52 -5.22 -9.62 10.59
C GLU A 52 -4.80 -10.75 9.64
N GLN A 53 -4.83 -10.51 8.33
CA GLN A 53 -4.38 -11.49 7.33
C GLN A 53 -2.86 -11.57 7.19
N LEU A 54 -2.15 -10.56 7.71
CA LEU A 54 -0.70 -10.50 7.59
C LEU A 54 -0.01 -11.38 8.65
N PRO A 55 1.13 -12.00 8.33
CA PRO A 55 1.97 -12.65 9.33
C PRO A 55 2.42 -11.67 10.41
N GLU A 56 2.60 -12.16 11.64
CA GLU A 56 2.95 -11.32 12.79
C GLU A 56 4.23 -10.51 12.57
N GLN A 57 5.23 -11.12 11.94
CA GLN A 57 6.48 -10.46 11.60
C GLN A 57 6.26 -9.27 10.65
N VAL A 58 5.34 -9.41 9.69
CA VAL A 58 5.02 -8.35 8.72
C VAL A 58 4.26 -7.21 9.39
N LYS A 59 3.38 -7.51 10.35
CA LYS A 59 2.69 -6.47 11.14
C LYS A 59 3.68 -5.62 11.93
N GLN A 60 4.58 -6.24 12.68
CA GLN A 60 5.61 -5.55 13.46
C GLN A 60 6.48 -4.66 12.57
N CYS A 61 6.83 -5.20 11.41
CA CYS A 61 7.57 -4.46 10.40
C CYS A 61 6.77 -3.24 9.90
N TYR A 62 5.52 -3.44 9.50
CA TYR A 62 4.65 -2.37 9.01
C TYR A 62 4.48 -1.24 10.04
N GLU A 63 4.33 -1.56 11.32
CA GLU A 63 4.24 -0.55 12.38
C GLU A 63 5.47 0.36 12.43
N GLN A 64 6.67 -0.23 12.27
CA GLN A 64 7.91 0.54 12.20
C GLN A 64 7.98 1.38 10.92
N LEU A 65 7.58 0.80 9.78
CA LEU A 65 7.55 1.48 8.48
C LEU A 65 6.59 2.67 8.50
N ASP A 66 5.36 2.52 9.00
CA ASP A 66 4.35 3.58 9.10
C ASP A 66 4.83 4.73 10.00
N LEU A 67 5.52 4.41 11.10
CA LEU A 67 6.14 5.39 11.98
C LEU A 67 7.26 6.18 11.28
N MET A 68 8.20 5.50 10.62
CA MET A 68 9.30 6.15 9.90
C MET A 68 8.78 7.01 8.74
N LEU A 69 7.80 6.49 8.01
CA LEU A 69 7.21 7.17 6.87
C LEU A 69 6.47 8.44 7.29
N SER A 70 5.76 8.40 8.42
CA SER A 70 5.03 9.57 8.94
C SER A 70 5.94 10.63 9.55
N GLN A 71 7.03 10.24 10.23
CA GLN A 71 7.94 11.17 10.92
C GLN A 71 9.03 11.75 10.00
N GLN A 72 9.64 10.90 9.19
CA GLN A 72 10.87 11.20 8.45
C GLN A 72 10.64 11.16 6.94
N GLY A 73 9.53 10.56 6.48
CA GLY A 73 9.30 10.32 5.06
C GLY A 73 10.20 9.23 4.47
N GLU A 74 10.81 8.43 5.34
CA GLU A 74 11.73 7.35 4.97
C GLU A 74 11.01 6.00 4.99
N VAL A 75 11.49 5.08 4.16
CA VAL A 75 10.99 3.71 4.08
C VAL A 75 12.15 2.75 4.28
N GLU A 76 11.96 1.78 5.16
CA GLU A 76 12.86 0.65 5.29
C GLU A 76 12.55 -0.36 4.17
N PHE A 77 13.54 -0.60 3.30
CA PHE A 77 13.35 -1.39 2.08
C PHE A 77 12.98 -2.85 2.36
N SER A 78 13.64 -3.48 3.34
CA SER A 78 13.38 -4.89 3.65
C SER A 78 11.94 -5.07 4.12
N CYS A 79 11.44 -4.12 4.90
CA CYS A 79 10.09 -4.09 5.38
C CYS A 79 9.05 -3.86 4.30
N LEU A 80 9.29 -2.88 3.43
CA LEU A 80 8.43 -2.64 2.29
C LEU A 80 8.33 -3.89 1.41
N SER A 81 9.47 -4.55 1.15
CA SER A 81 9.50 -5.78 0.36
C SER A 81 8.71 -6.92 1.02
N GLN A 82 8.84 -7.11 2.33
CA GLN A 82 8.09 -8.14 3.07
C GLN A 82 6.58 -7.86 3.09
N LEU A 83 6.19 -6.60 3.24
CA LEU A 83 4.80 -6.19 3.18
C LEU A 83 4.20 -6.46 1.81
N LEU A 84 4.89 -6.05 0.74
CA LEU A 84 4.42 -6.27 -0.62
C LEU A 84 4.28 -7.76 -0.92
N ASP A 85 5.28 -8.57 -0.55
CA ASP A 85 5.23 -10.03 -0.73
C ASP A 85 4.02 -10.66 -0.01
N ALA A 86 3.76 -10.25 1.24
CA ALA A 86 2.59 -10.71 2.00
C ALA A 86 1.24 -10.28 1.39
N LEU A 87 1.24 -9.19 0.62
CA LEU A 87 0.08 -8.71 -0.15
C LEU A 87 -0.01 -9.34 -1.56
N GLY A 88 0.93 -10.24 -1.93
CA GLY A 88 1.01 -10.83 -3.27
C GLY A 88 1.55 -9.88 -4.33
N LEU A 89 2.27 -8.83 -3.92
CA LEU A 89 2.87 -7.78 -4.75
C LEU A 89 4.39 -7.86 -4.68
N GLN A 90 5.08 -7.17 -5.59
CA GLN A 90 6.54 -7.08 -5.59
C GLN A 90 7.01 -5.74 -6.15
N LEU A 91 8.20 -5.29 -5.72
CA LEU A 91 8.90 -4.19 -6.37
C LEU A 91 9.60 -4.70 -7.63
N ALA A 92 9.50 -3.95 -8.72
CA ALA A 92 10.18 -4.24 -9.97
C ALA A 92 10.94 -3.01 -10.46
N VAL A 93 12.03 -3.26 -11.20
CA VAL A 93 12.75 -2.22 -11.93
C VAL A 93 12.32 -2.31 -13.39
N THR A 94 11.72 -1.24 -13.90
CA THR A 94 11.24 -1.13 -15.28
C THR A 94 11.98 0.00 -16.00
N VAL A 95 11.87 0.03 -17.34
CA VAL A 95 12.36 1.18 -18.11
C VAL A 95 11.46 2.37 -17.80
N LYS A 96 12.05 3.51 -17.45
CA LYS A 96 11.30 4.75 -17.20
C LYS A 96 10.52 5.13 -18.46
N SER A 97 9.20 5.10 -18.38
CA SER A 97 8.31 5.64 -19.41
C SER A 97 8.55 7.14 -19.54
N VAL A 98 8.89 7.60 -20.75
CA VAL A 98 9.21 9.00 -21.08
C VAL A 98 7.97 9.69 -21.62
#